data_AF-J7XCC0-F1
#
_entry.id   AF-J7XCC0-F1
#
_cell.length_a   1.000
_cell.length_b   1.000
_cell.length_c   1.000
_cell.angle_alpha   90.00
_cell.angle_beta   90.00
_cell.angle_gamma   90.00
#
_symmetry.space_group_name_H-M   'P 1'
#
loop_
_entity.id
_entity.type
_entity.pdbx_description
1 polymer ?
#
loop_
_entity_poly.entity_id
_entity_poly.type
_entity_poly.pdbx_seq_one_letter_code
_entity_poly.pdbx_strand_id
1 'polypeptide(L)'
;MFLIILKNGLNKYSKYIGILFCILVIILMSSCIANNEENASKVGNPITFYVQNKEKQPIKDFEIMLIKDESPGPSKEIVISIGKTNQEGKFIWKTSRKGKYIILLPNNEKKAIVINDRNIAELITINVN
;
A
#
# COMPACT_ATOMS: atom_id res chain seq x y z
N MET A 1 -41.91 17.99 -40.22
CA MET A 1 -40.80 18.62 -40.96
C MET A 1 -39.51 18.71 -40.14
N PHE A 2 -39.55 19.20 -38.89
CA PHE A 2 -38.38 19.28 -37.99
C PHE A 2 -37.66 17.94 -37.71
N LEU A 3 -38.40 16.87 -37.47
CA LEU A 3 -37.81 15.54 -37.18
C LEU A 3 -37.02 14.94 -38.35
N ILE A 4 -37.39 15.27 -39.59
CA ILE A 4 -36.72 14.76 -40.80
C ILE A 4 -35.40 15.50 -41.04
N ILE A 5 -35.38 16.81 -40.79
CA ILE A 5 -34.18 17.66 -40.86
C ILE A 5 -33.18 17.25 -39.78
N LEU A 6 -33.65 16.96 -38.56
CA LEU A 6 -32.81 16.48 -37.46
C LEU A 6 -32.18 15.11 -37.78
N LYS A 7 -32.94 14.19 -38.37
CA LYS A 7 -32.47 12.85 -38.75
C LYS A 7 -31.41 12.89 -39.87
N ASN A 8 -31.60 13.74 -40.89
CA ASN A 8 -30.61 13.93 -41.95
C ASN A 8 -29.36 14.68 -41.48
N GLY A 9 -29.53 15.65 -40.57
CA GLY A 9 -28.41 16.36 -39.92
C GLY A 9 -27.54 15.42 -39.07
N LEU A 10 -28.16 14.62 -38.20
CA LEU A 10 -27.43 13.65 -37.37
C LEU A 10 -26.61 12.66 -38.20
N ASN A 11 -27.14 12.23 -39.35
CA ASN A 11 -26.44 11.28 -40.21
C ASN A 11 -25.17 11.88 -40.85
N LYS A 12 -25.20 13.18 -41.18
CA LYS A 12 -24.04 13.93 -41.70
C LYS A 12 -22.91 14.07 -40.67
N TYR A 13 -23.26 14.17 -39.39
CA TYR A 13 -22.29 14.29 -38.28
C TYR A 13 -21.99 12.96 -37.58
N SER A 14 -22.63 11.85 -37.98
CA SER A 14 -22.48 10.53 -37.34
C SER A 14 -21.01 10.08 -37.26
N LYS A 15 -20.23 10.36 -38.32
CA LYS A 15 -18.79 10.07 -38.35
C LYS A 15 -18.00 10.87 -37.31
N TYR A 16 -18.33 12.15 -37.12
CA TYR A 16 -17.68 13.01 -36.12
C TYR A 16 -18.11 12.66 -34.69
N ILE A 17 -19.38 12.30 -34.50
CA ILE A 17 -19.90 11.79 -33.22
C ILE A 17 -19.20 10.49 -32.83
N GLY A 18 -18.97 9.58 -33.79
CA GLY A 18 -18.22 8.35 -33.55
C GLY A 18 -16.77 8.60 -33.13
N ILE A 19 -16.08 9.54 -33.79
CA ILE A 19 -14.70 9.91 -33.43
C ILE A 19 -14.64 10.51 -32.02
N LEU A 20 -15.56 11.42 -31.70
CA LEU A 20 -15.64 12.04 -30.36
C LEU A 20 -15.89 10.99 -29.27
N PHE A 21 -16.78 10.02 -29.54
CA PHE A 21 -17.07 8.92 -28.62
C PHE A 21 -15.85 8.00 -28.43
N CYS A 22 -15.12 7.66 -29.50
CA CYS A 22 -13.89 6.88 -29.41
C CYS A 22 -12.81 7.58 -28.55
N ILE A 23 -12.63 8.89 -28.72
CA ILE A 23 -11.68 9.67 -27.91
C ILE A 23 -12.08 9.63 -26.42
N LEU A 24 -13.38 9.80 -26.12
CA LEU A 24 -13.88 9.74 -24.75
C LEU A 24 -13.61 8.36 -24.09
N VAL A 25 -13.82 7.28 -24.83
CA VAL A 25 -13.54 5.91 -24.34
C VAL A 25 -12.05 5.71 -24.10
N ILE A 26 -11.17 6.21 -24.98
CA ILE A 26 -9.72 6.12 -24.80
C ILE A 26 -9.29 6.88 -23.53
N ILE A 27 -9.83 8.07 -23.27
CA ILE A 27 -9.53 8.85 -22.06
C ILE A 27 -9.96 8.06 -20.81
N LEU A 28 -11.18 7.52 -20.79
CA LEU A 28 -11.68 6.71 -19.66
C LEU A 28 -10.81 5.47 -19.39
N MET A 29 -10.43 4.74 -20.44
CA MET A 29 -9.56 3.56 -20.32
C MET A 29 -8.16 3.93 -19.82
N SER A 30 -7.61 5.06 -20.29
CA SER A 30 -6.30 5.56 -19.86
C SER A 30 -6.32 5.99 -18.39
N SER A 31 -7.39 6.66 -17.93
CA SER A 31 -7.59 7.01 -16.53
C SER A 31 -7.75 5.78 -15.64
N CYS A 32 -8.42 4.72 -16.10
CA CYS A 32 -8.49 3.45 -15.37
C CYS A 32 -7.11 2.79 -15.22
N ILE A 33 -6.24 2.87 -16.23
CA ILE A 33 -4.89 2.29 -16.18
C ILE A 33 -3.99 3.08 -15.22
N ALA A 34 -4.00 4.41 -15.27
CA ALA A 34 -3.22 5.26 -14.37
C ALA A 34 -3.62 5.08 -12.90
N ASN A 35 -4.91 4.97 -12.62
CA ASN A 35 -5.40 4.68 -11.26
C ASN A 35 -5.00 3.28 -10.78
N ASN A 36 -4.87 2.30 -11.70
CA ASN A 36 -4.42 0.96 -11.34
C ASN A 36 -2.90 0.90 -11.13
N GLU A 37 -2.09 1.72 -11.81
CA GLU A 37 -0.65 1.84 -11.54
C GLU A 37 -0.36 2.51 -10.18
N GLU A 38 -1.20 3.45 -9.73
CA GLU A 38 -1.12 3.98 -8.37
C GLU A 38 -1.41 2.89 -7.31
N ASN A 39 -2.24 1.91 -7.67
CA ASN A 39 -2.58 0.74 -6.85
C ASN A 39 -1.63 -0.45 -7.04
N ALA A 40 -0.70 -0.41 -8.00
CA ALA A 40 0.37 -1.38 -8.11
C ALA A 40 1.32 -1.13 -6.95
N SER A 41 1.14 -1.91 -5.88
CA SER A 41 1.91 -1.92 -4.64
C SER A 41 3.42 -1.83 -4.90
N LYS A 42 3.95 -0.62 -5.08
CA LYS A 42 5.39 -0.36 -5.09
C LYS A 42 5.95 -0.96 -3.81
N VAL A 43 6.90 -1.89 -3.97
CA VAL A 43 7.69 -2.39 -2.85
C VAL A 43 8.32 -1.18 -2.20
N GLY A 44 7.94 -0.93 -0.94
CA GLY A 44 8.42 0.19 -0.17
C GLY A 44 9.90 0.02 0.17
N ASN A 45 10.51 1.12 0.60
CA ASN A 45 11.88 1.08 1.08
C ASN A 45 12.02 0.15 2.30
N PRO A 46 13.20 -0.48 2.51
CA PRO A 46 13.42 -1.32 3.68
C PRO A 46 13.16 -0.55 4.97
N ILE A 47 12.47 -1.19 5.91
CA ILE A 47 12.23 -0.65 7.26
C ILE A 47 13.13 -1.38 8.22
N THR A 48 13.81 -0.65 9.11
CA THR A 48 14.66 -1.25 10.13
C THR A 48 13.99 -1.12 11.48
N PHE A 49 13.76 -2.25 12.13
CA PHE A 49 13.34 -2.32 13.53
C PHE A 49 14.57 -2.44 14.40
N TYR A 50 14.65 -1.65 15.47
CA TYR A 50 15.71 -1.72 16.47
C TYR A 50 15.10 -2.01 17.83
N VAL A 51 15.46 -3.14 18.42
CA VAL A 51 14.93 -3.61 19.69
C VAL A 51 15.98 -3.44 20.77
N GLN A 52 15.58 -2.75 21.84
CA GLN A 52 16.43 -2.52 23.01
C GLN A 52 15.66 -2.72 24.31
N ASN A 53 16.38 -3.08 25.37
CA ASN A 53 15.83 -3.18 26.72
C ASN A 53 15.72 -1.79 27.38
N LYS A 54 15.20 -1.74 28.61
CA LYS A 54 15.14 -0.51 29.44
C LYS A 54 16.48 0.19 29.63
N GLU A 55 17.58 -0.55 29.61
CA GLU A 55 18.94 -0.05 29.76
C GLU A 55 19.54 0.43 28.42
N LYS A 56 18.74 0.47 27.35
CA LYS A 56 19.14 0.81 25.97
C LYS A 56 20.17 -0.14 25.37
N GLN A 57 20.27 -1.36 25.89
CA GLN A 57 21.11 -2.40 25.32
C GLN A 57 20.33 -3.13 24.20
N PRO A 58 20.98 -3.43 23.07
CA PRO A 58 20.35 -4.15 21.97
C PRO A 58 20.02 -5.59 22.38
N ILE A 59 18.87 -6.10 21.93
CA ILE A 59 18.46 -7.48 22.22
C ILE A 59 18.63 -8.33 20.97
N LYS A 60 19.47 -9.35 21.06
CA LYS A 60 19.73 -10.33 20.00
C LYS A 60 18.65 -11.41 19.96
N ASP A 61 18.39 -11.95 18.77
CA ASP A 61 17.47 -13.07 18.51
C ASP A 61 16.02 -12.81 18.96
N PHE A 62 15.65 -11.53 19.12
CA PHE A 62 14.31 -11.12 19.51
C PHE A 62 13.35 -11.27 18.34
N GLU A 63 12.28 -12.03 18.54
CA GLU A 63 11.30 -12.34 17.49
C GLU A 63 10.29 -11.20 17.32
N ILE A 64 10.10 -10.78 16.07
CA ILE A 64 9.18 -9.73 15.67
C ILE A 64 8.24 -10.32 14.63
N MET A 65 6.95 -10.27 14.90
CA MET A 65 5.91 -10.68 13.96
C MET A 65 5.14 -9.46 13.46
N LEU A 66 5.06 -9.30 12.14
CA LEU A 66 4.34 -8.22 11.49
C LEU A 66 3.03 -8.74 10.91
N ILE A 67 1.92 -8.14 11.31
CA ILE A 67 0.58 -8.41 10.82
C ILE A 67 0.06 -7.21 10.04
N LYS A 68 -0.53 -7.44 8.86
CA LYS A 68 -1.25 -6.39 8.13
C LYS A 68 -2.65 -6.25 8.68
N ASP A 69 -3.08 -5.01 8.89
CA ASP A 69 -4.48 -4.69 9.04
C ASP A 69 -5.07 -4.37 7.65
N GLU A 70 -5.74 -5.35 7.04
CA GLU A 70 -6.41 -5.18 5.75
C GLU A 70 -7.88 -4.78 5.95
N SER A 71 -8.13 -3.49 6.11
CA SER A 71 -9.48 -2.89 6.01
C SER A 71 -9.66 -2.25 4.62
N PRO A 72 -10.80 -2.41 3.89
CA PRO A 72 -12.17 -2.58 4.41
C PRO A 72 -12.87 -3.92 4.06
N GLY A 73 -12.11 -5.01 3.82
CA GLY A 73 -12.66 -6.37 3.69
C GLY A 73 -12.74 -7.09 5.04
N PRO A 74 -13.31 -8.31 5.13
CA PRO A 74 -13.37 -9.06 6.40
C PRO A 74 -11.97 -9.12 7.00
N SER A 75 -11.84 -8.62 8.23
CA SER A 75 -10.59 -8.39 8.96
C SER A 75 -9.79 -9.69 9.11
N LYS A 76 -9.07 -10.05 8.07
CA LYS A 76 -8.09 -11.12 8.10
C LYS A 76 -6.78 -10.48 8.51
N GLU A 77 -6.40 -10.70 9.76
CA GLU A 77 -5.02 -10.48 10.20
C GLU A 77 -4.13 -11.43 9.39
N ILE A 78 -3.37 -10.88 8.43
CA ILE A 78 -2.43 -11.66 7.63
C ILE A 78 -1.04 -11.44 8.21
N VAL A 79 -0.42 -12.50 8.73
CA VAL A 79 1.00 -12.49 9.09
C VAL A 79 1.82 -12.36 7.82
N ILE A 80 2.65 -11.32 7.75
CA ILE A 80 3.40 -10.97 6.53
C ILE A 80 4.88 -11.26 6.67
N SER A 81 5.40 -11.16 7.88
CA SER A 81 6.81 -11.33 8.15
C SER A 81 7.03 -11.76 9.58
N ILE A 82 7.90 -12.74 9.76
CA ILE A 82 8.44 -13.17 11.04
C ILE A 82 9.96 -13.04 10.91
N GLY A 83 10.59 -12.38 11.86
CA GLY A 83 12.04 -12.18 11.83
C GLY A 83 12.62 -12.05 13.21
N LYS A 84 13.93 -12.28 13.29
CA LYS A 84 14.71 -12.12 14.51
C LYS A 84 15.71 -11.00 14.37
N THR A 85 15.97 -10.30 15.47
CA THR A 85 17.00 -9.27 15.52
C THR A 85 18.41 -9.88 15.47
N ASN A 86 19.35 -9.17 14.84
CA ASN A 86 20.76 -9.55 14.81
C ASN A 86 21.48 -9.20 16.13
N GLN A 87 22.81 -9.35 16.18
CA GLN A 87 23.63 -9.01 17.36
C GLN A 87 23.51 -7.54 17.79
N GLU A 88 23.21 -6.65 16.86
CA GLU A 88 22.98 -5.22 17.13
C GLU A 88 21.52 -4.92 17.49
N GLY A 89 20.67 -5.93 17.71
CA GLY A 89 19.25 -5.70 18.01
C GLY A 89 18.43 -5.21 16.80
N LYS A 90 18.95 -5.31 15.58
CA LYS A 90 18.29 -4.83 14.36
C LYS A 90 17.62 -5.95 13.58
N PHE A 91 16.43 -5.68 13.06
CA PHE A 91 15.72 -6.51 12.09
C PHE A 91 15.32 -5.66 10.88
N ILE A 92 15.74 -6.06 9.67
CA ILE A 92 15.47 -5.30 8.43
C ILE A 92 14.37 -6.00 7.65
N TRP A 93 13.23 -5.33 7.51
CA TRP A 93 12.12 -5.78 6.68
C TRP A 93 12.23 -5.20 5.27
N LYS A 94 12.58 -6.05 4.31
CA LYS A 94 12.91 -5.65 2.92
C LYS A 94 11.71 -5.48 2.00
N THR A 95 10.56 -6.08 2.33
CA THR A 95 9.38 -6.15 1.47
C THR A 95 8.21 -5.36 2.04
N SER A 96 8.51 -4.18 2.61
CA SER A 96 7.50 -3.32 3.20
C SER A 96 6.51 -2.86 2.14
N ARG A 97 5.24 -2.73 2.52
CA ARG A 97 4.19 -2.14 1.68
C ARG A 97 3.52 -1.03 2.48
N LYS A 98 2.87 -0.08 1.81
CA LYS A 98 2.07 0.93 2.51
C LYS A 98 0.88 0.25 3.20
N GLY A 99 0.51 0.74 4.37
CA GLY A 99 -0.62 0.21 5.13
C GLY A 99 -0.48 0.36 6.63
N LYS A 100 -1.51 -0.07 7.35
CA LYS A 100 -1.48 -0.21 8.80
C LYS A 100 -0.99 -1.61 9.16
N TYR A 101 -0.11 -1.68 10.14
CA TYR A 101 0.46 -2.94 10.61
C TYR A 101 0.43 -3.00 12.13
N ILE A 102 0.36 -4.21 12.64
CA ILE A 102 0.48 -4.53 14.05
C ILE A 102 1.77 -5.34 14.21
N ILE A 103 2.68 -4.83 15.04
CA ILE A 103 3.85 -5.56 15.52
C ILE A 103 3.43 -6.35 16.75
N LEU A 104 3.61 -7.66 16.70
CA LEU A 104 3.48 -8.55 17.84
C LEU A 104 4.86 -8.89 18.38
N LEU A 105 5.01 -8.66 19.69
CA LEU A 105 6.21 -8.95 20.45
C LEU A 105 6.00 -10.25 21.26
N PRO A 106 7.06 -10.98 21.64
CA PRO A 106 6.98 -12.27 22.34
C PRO A 106 6.34 -12.17 23.74
N ASN A 107 6.31 -10.98 24.32
CA ASN A 107 5.66 -10.66 25.60
C ASN A 107 4.15 -10.37 25.46
N ASN A 108 3.53 -10.73 24.32
CA ASN A 108 2.15 -10.40 23.95
C ASN A 108 1.84 -8.90 23.83
N GLU A 109 2.86 -8.02 23.85
CA GLU A 109 2.64 -6.61 23.55
C GLU A 109 2.36 -6.43 22.05
N LYS A 110 1.38 -5.57 21.76
CA LYS A 110 1.02 -5.17 20.40
C LYS A 110 1.37 -3.71 20.19
N LYS A 111 2.06 -3.39 19.09
CA LYS A 111 2.34 -2.00 18.69
C LYS A 111 1.81 -1.74 17.29
N ALA A 112 0.92 -0.76 17.15
CA ALA A 112 0.42 -0.35 15.85
C ALA A 112 1.41 0.60 15.17
N ILE A 113 1.74 0.33 13.91
CA ILE A 113 2.55 1.20 13.06
C ILE A 113 1.81 1.48 11.76
N VAL A 114 1.99 2.67 11.20
CA VAL A 114 1.44 3.04 9.90
C VAL A 114 2.61 3.28 8.98
N ILE A 115 2.68 2.57 7.85
CA ILE A 115 3.70 2.76 6.82
C ILE A 115 3.09 3.55 5.66
N ASN A 116 3.66 4.72 5.38
CA ASN A 116 3.26 5.60 4.29
C ASN A 116 4.48 6.07 3.46
N ASP A 117 4.26 6.88 2.43
CA ASP A 117 5.32 7.42 1.55
C ASP A 117 6.35 8.30 2.25
N ARG A 118 6.07 8.79 3.46
CA ARG A 118 7.00 9.65 4.22
C ARG A 118 7.94 8.84 5.10
N ASN A 119 7.63 7.56 5.35
CA ASN A 119 8.41 6.68 6.23
C ASN A 119 9.58 6.01 5.51
N ILE A 120 10.12 6.70 4.49
CA ILE A 120 11.24 6.23 3.69
C ILE A 120 12.46 6.08 4.62
N ALA A 121 12.85 4.83 4.88
CA ALA A 121 13.95 4.45 5.76
C ALA A 121 13.78 4.81 7.25
N GLU A 122 12.57 4.62 7.78
CA GLU A 122 12.31 4.86 9.20
C GLU A 122 12.92 3.75 10.08
N LEU A 123 13.71 4.15 11.07
CA LEU A 123 14.17 3.30 12.17
C LEU A 123 13.07 3.26 13.22
N ILE A 124 12.42 2.10 13.38
CA ILE A 124 11.39 1.89 14.40
C ILE A 124 12.05 1.32 15.64
N THR A 125 12.19 2.15 16.68
CA THR A 125 12.74 1.72 17.97
C THR A 125 11.65 1.06 18.82
N ILE A 126 11.88 -0.19 19.21
CA ILE A 126 11.02 -0.98 20.09
C ILE A 126 11.74 -1.13 21.42
N ASN A 127 11.29 -0.36 22.41
CA ASN A 127 11.69 -0.60 23.78
C ASN A 127 10.84 -1.74 24.34
N VAL A 128 11.52 -2.75 24.89
CA VAL A 128 10.88 -3.85 25.62
C VAL A 128 11.30 -3.81 27.08
N ASN A 129 10.38 -4.27 27.91
CA ASN A 129 10.46 -4.22 29.36
C ASN A 129 11.34 -5.34 29.91
#